data_AF-A0A1W6EVE8-F1
#
_entry.id   AF-A0A1W6EVE8-F1
#
_cell.length_a   1.000
_cell.length_b   1.000
_cell.length_c   1.000
_cell.angle_alpha   90.00
_cell.angle_beta   90.00
_cell.angle_gamma   90.00
#
_symmetry.space_group_name_H-M   'P 1'
#
loop_
_entity.id
_entity.type
_entity.pdbx_description
1 polymer ?
#
loop_
_entity_poly.entity_id
_entity_poly.type
_entity_poly.pdbx_seq_one_letter_code
_entity_poly.pdbx_strand_id
1 'polypeptide(L)'
;GDTIFVKISAKFGKNLDELLDMILLQAEMLELKANPDQNAAGSVVEARLDQGRGSVATVLVQQGTLHVGDPIVVGNTFGRVRTMTNENGRRIKEATPSTPVEITGLNEVPEAGDRFVVFDDEKTARAAGEERAKRAMDKERQKTSHVTLDNLFATMKKGQMKTLPIII
;
A
#
# COMPACT_ATOMS: atom_id res chain seq x y z
N GLY A 1 7.54 33.61 -6.40
CA GLY A 1 8.62 32.67 -6.06
C GLY A 1 8.02 31.80 -5.00
N ASP A 2 7.49 30.66 -5.42
CA ASP A 2 6.32 30.06 -4.74
C ASP A 2 6.72 28.92 -3.79
N THR A 3 8.04 28.76 -3.58
CA THR A 3 8.63 27.73 -2.73
C THR A 3 9.11 28.36 -1.43
N ILE A 4 8.57 27.89 -0.30
CA ILE A 4 9.00 28.28 1.03
C ILE A 4 10.35 27.63 1.34
N PHE A 5 11.29 28.38 1.92
CA PHE A 5 12.62 27.89 2.31
C PHE A 5 12.84 28.07 3.82
N VAL A 6 13.24 26.99 4.50
CA VAL A 6 13.62 27.02 5.93
C VAL A 6 15.02 26.43 6.08
N LYS A 7 15.93 27.17 6.71
CA LYS A 7 17.31 26.70 6.95
C LYS A 7 17.35 25.90 8.25
N ILE A 8 17.46 24.57 8.16
CA ILE A 8 17.44 23.68 9.33
C ILE A 8 18.80 23.05 9.63
N SER A 9 18.95 22.54 10.85
CA SER A 9 19.98 21.54 11.16
C SER A 9 19.41 20.43 12.04
N ALA A 10 19.18 19.25 11.46
CA ALA A 10 18.68 18.08 12.19
C ALA A 10 19.68 17.59 13.27
N LYS A 11 20.99 17.75 13.03
CA LYS A 11 22.03 17.34 14.00
C LYS A 11 22.06 18.22 15.26
N PHE A 12 21.83 19.51 15.09
CA PHE A 12 21.88 20.49 16.18
C PHE A 12 20.49 20.94 16.65
N GLY A 13 19.42 20.38 16.08
CA GLY A 13 18.03 20.74 16.39
C GLY A 13 17.67 22.19 16.04
N LYS A 14 18.33 22.82 15.07
CA LYS A 14 18.07 24.24 14.73
C LYS A 14 16.90 24.38 13.76
N ASN A 15 16.02 25.34 14.06
CA ASN A 15 14.89 25.78 13.23
C ASN A 15 13.88 24.67 12.87
N LEU A 16 13.71 23.68 13.75
CA LEU A 16 12.67 22.66 13.57
C LEU A 16 11.27 23.22 13.83
N ASP A 17 11.12 24.15 14.77
CA ASP A 17 9.86 24.84 15.03
C ASP A 17 9.42 25.69 13.83
N GLU A 18 10.35 26.45 13.24
CA GLU A 18 10.10 27.23 12.03
C GLU A 18 9.68 26.33 10.85
N LEU A 19 10.30 25.15 10.71
CA LEU A 19 9.90 24.18 9.69
C LEU A 19 8.48 23.67 9.93
N LEU A 20 8.13 23.35 11.18
CA LEU A 20 6.80 22.89 11.54
C LEU A 20 5.75 23.96 11.23
N ASP A 21 6.00 25.21 11.62
CA ASP A 21 5.09 26.34 11.35
C ASP A 21 4.85 26.53 9.85
N MET A 22 5.90 26.41 9.03
CA MET A 22 5.77 26.51 7.58
C MET A 22 4.98 25.34 6.96
N ILE A 23 5.12 24.13 7.52
CA ILE A 23 4.32 22.96 7.09
C ILE A 23 2.84 23.18 7.42
N LEU A 24 2.54 23.67 8.63
CA LEU A 24 1.17 23.97 9.05
C LEU A 24 0.55 25.07 8.19
N LEU A 25 1.27 26.16 7.95
CA LEU A 25 0.83 27.25 7.07
C LEU A 25 0.50 26.74 5.66
N GLN A 26 1.37 25.90 5.09
CA GLN A 26 1.15 25.32 3.77
C GLN A 26 -0.07 24.39 3.75
N ALA A 27 -0.29 23.59 4.81
CA ALA A 27 -1.44 22.70 4.92
C ALA A 27 -2.76 23.48 5.02
N GLU A 28 -2.77 24.59 5.76
CA GLU A 28 -3.92 25.51 5.85
C GLU A 28 -4.23 26.15 4.49
N MET A 29 -3.22 26.63 3.77
CA MET A 29 -3.40 27.21 2.44
C MET A 29 -3.97 26.22 1.40
N LEU A 30 -3.67 24.93 1.55
CA LEU A 30 -4.19 23.87 0.67
C LEU A 30 -5.60 23.40 1.06
N GLU A 31 -6.13 23.83 2.22
CA GLU A 31 -7.41 23.40 2.77
C GLU A 31 -7.61 21.87 2.75
N LEU A 32 -6.60 21.11 3.17
CA LEU A 32 -6.66 19.65 3.15
C LEU A 32 -7.80 19.14 4.06
N LYS A 33 -8.75 18.41 3.47
CA LYS A 33 -9.93 17.86 4.14
C LYS A 33 -10.08 16.38 3.84
N ALA A 34 -10.55 15.62 4.82
CA ALA A 34 -10.94 14.22 4.65
C ALA A 34 -12.24 13.97 5.42
N ASN A 35 -13.14 13.18 4.85
CA ASN A 35 -14.39 12.79 5.51
C ASN A 35 -14.15 11.46 6.26
N PRO A 36 -14.26 11.43 7.61
CA PRO A 36 -14.09 10.23 8.42
C PRO A 36 -15.35 9.33 8.45
N ASP A 37 -16.52 9.84 8.07
CA ASP A 37 -17.84 9.18 8.23
C ASP A 37 -18.18 8.23 7.06
N GLN A 38 -17.18 7.81 6.30
CA GLN A 38 -17.33 6.90 5.15
C GLN A 38 -16.40 5.70 5.29
N ASN A 39 -16.55 4.73 4.40
CA ASN A 39 -15.67 3.56 4.37
C ASN A 39 -14.22 3.95 4.12
N ALA A 40 -13.32 3.26 4.81
CA ALA A 40 -11.90 3.57 4.74
C ALA A 40 -11.32 3.31 3.35
N ALA A 41 -10.51 4.24 2.87
CA ALA A 41 -9.70 4.08 1.68
C ALA A 41 -8.33 4.72 1.87
N GLY A 42 -7.33 4.20 1.15
CA GLY A 42 -5.97 4.70 1.25
C GLY A 42 -4.99 3.82 0.50
N SER A 43 -3.74 3.82 0.95
CA SER A 43 -2.65 3.13 0.28
C SER A 43 -1.78 2.33 1.24
N VAL A 44 -1.18 1.25 0.72
CA VAL A 44 -0.15 0.47 1.41
C VAL A 44 1.16 1.23 1.38
N VAL A 45 1.77 1.39 2.55
CA VAL A 45 3.11 1.97 2.70
C VAL A 45 4.16 0.87 2.53
N GLU A 46 3.97 -0.24 3.24
CA GLU A 46 4.85 -1.41 3.20
C GLU A 46 4.07 -2.66 3.59
N ALA A 47 4.56 -3.83 3.16
CA ALA A 47 3.97 -5.11 3.51
C ALA A 47 5.04 -6.20 3.59
N ARG A 48 4.79 -7.19 4.46
CA ARG A 48 5.71 -8.30 4.72
C ARG A 48 4.95 -9.51 5.22
N LEU A 49 5.57 -10.68 5.08
CA LEU A 49 5.11 -11.91 5.74
C LEU A 49 5.82 -12.05 7.09
N ASP A 50 5.05 -12.13 8.17
CA ASP A 50 5.58 -12.27 9.53
C ASP A 50 5.26 -13.65 10.10
N GLN A 51 6.26 -14.28 10.74
CA GLN A 51 6.14 -15.63 11.27
C GLN A 51 5.17 -15.67 12.45
N GLY A 52 4.00 -16.28 12.25
CA GLY A 52 2.96 -16.43 13.27
C GLY A 52 1.87 -15.36 13.22
N ARG A 53 2.12 -14.21 12.58
CA ARG A 53 1.10 -13.17 12.33
C ARG A 53 0.50 -13.25 10.92
N GLY A 54 1.19 -13.90 9.98
CA GLY A 54 0.75 -14.03 8.59
C GLY A 54 1.09 -12.80 7.76
N SER A 55 0.23 -12.45 6.81
CA SER A 55 0.38 -11.22 6.02
C SER A 55 0.17 -9.99 6.90
N VAL A 56 1.18 -9.13 6.96
CA VAL A 56 1.19 -7.87 7.70
C VAL A 56 1.42 -6.73 6.72
N ALA A 57 0.58 -5.70 6.78
CA ALA A 57 0.72 -4.52 5.94
C ALA A 57 0.55 -3.25 6.77
N THR A 58 1.44 -2.28 6.56
CA THR A 58 1.28 -0.92 7.07
C THR A 58 0.53 -0.12 6.02
N VAL A 59 -0.67 0.36 6.38
CA VAL A 59 -1.52 1.14 5.48
C VAL A 59 -1.70 2.55 6.02
N LEU A 60 -1.82 3.53 5.13
CA LEU A 60 -2.15 4.90 5.47
C LEU A 60 -3.61 5.15 5.10
N VAL A 61 -4.46 5.41 6.10
CA VAL A 61 -5.87 5.78 5.87
C VAL A 61 -5.92 7.21 5.35
N GLN A 62 -6.49 7.42 4.17
CA GLN A 62 -6.60 8.75 3.53
C GLN A 62 -8.03 9.30 3.59
N GLN A 63 -9.01 8.41 3.58
CA GLN A 63 -10.44 8.73 3.66
C GLN A 63 -11.14 7.71 4.54
N GLY A 64 -12.23 8.12 5.19
CA GLY A 64 -13.03 7.25 6.02
C GLY A 64 -12.33 6.81 7.30
N THR A 65 -12.96 5.88 8.01
CA THR A 65 -12.41 5.31 9.24
C THR A 65 -12.30 3.79 9.12
N LEU A 66 -11.11 3.26 9.34
CA LEU A 66 -10.84 1.82 9.28
C LEU A 66 -11.06 1.20 10.66
N HIS A 67 -11.74 0.07 10.71
CA HIS A 67 -12.03 -0.65 11.95
C HIS A 67 -11.52 -2.09 11.93
N VAL A 68 -11.28 -2.63 13.13
CA VAL A 68 -11.05 -4.08 13.28
C VAL A 68 -12.33 -4.82 12.90
N GLY A 69 -12.19 -5.77 11.97
CA GLY A 69 -13.28 -6.58 11.45
C GLY A 69 -13.77 -6.14 10.08
N ASP A 70 -13.27 -5.03 9.53
CA ASP A 70 -13.68 -4.54 8.22
C ASP A 70 -13.26 -5.49 7.09
N PRO A 71 -14.18 -5.81 6.16
CA PRO A 71 -13.82 -6.43 4.88
C PRO A 71 -13.04 -5.46 4.02
N ILE A 72 -11.85 -5.87 3.57
CA ILE A 72 -10.91 -4.99 2.87
C ILE A 72 -10.42 -5.65 1.58
N VAL A 73 -10.33 -4.86 0.52
CA VAL A 73 -9.66 -5.23 -0.73
C VAL A 73 -8.46 -4.32 -0.90
N VAL A 74 -7.28 -4.91 -1.10
CA VAL A 74 -6.00 -4.20 -1.24
C VAL A 74 -5.36 -4.65 -2.55
N GLY A 75 -5.24 -3.76 -3.54
CA GLY A 75 -4.71 -4.13 -4.86
C GLY A 75 -5.45 -5.34 -5.46
N ASN A 76 -4.73 -6.44 -5.62
CA ASN A 76 -5.23 -7.74 -6.12
C ASN A 76 -5.53 -8.76 -5.01
N THR A 77 -5.35 -8.41 -3.73
CA THR A 77 -5.67 -9.26 -2.59
C THR A 77 -6.87 -8.74 -1.81
N PHE A 78 -7.38 -9.57 -0.90
CA PHE A 78 -8.50 -9.25 -0.05
C PHE A 78 -8.36 -9.97 1.28
N GLY A 79 -9.19 -9.57 2.24
CA GLY A 79 -9.25 -10.20 3.54
C GLY A 79 -10.17 -9.48 4.50
N ARG A 80 -9.95 -9.72 5.78
CA ARG A 80 -10.67 -9.08 6.87
C ARG A 80 -9.69 -8.59 7.91
N VAL A 81 -9.79 -7.34 8.32
CA VAL A 81 -8.87 -6.74 9.29
C VAL A 81 -8.99 -7.47 10.63
N ARG A 82 -7.97 -8.27 10.99
CA ARG A 82 -7.99 -9.09 12.21
C ARG A 82 -7.48 -8.32 13.41
N THR A 83 -6.41 -7.55 13.22
CA THR A 83 -5.82 -6.70 14.25
C THR A 83 -5.29 -5.42 13.63
N MET A 84 -5.35 -4.33 14.39
CA MET A 84 -4.73 -3.06 14.03
C MET A 84 -3.78 -2.60 15.14
N THR A 85 -2.60 -2.12 14.75
CA THR A 85 -1.58 -1.62 15.65
C THR A 85 -1.06 -0.28 15.14
N ASN A 86 -0.93 0.72 16.01
CA ASN A 86 -0.42 2.03 15.64
C ASN A 86 1.12 2.06 15.60
N GLU A 87 1.70 3.20 15.21
CA GLU A 87 3.14 3.45 15.12
C GLU A 87 3.89 3.27 16.45
N ASN A 88 3.18 3.34 17.58
CA ASN A 88 3.72 3.13 18.91
C ASN A 88 3.62 1.66 19.37
N GLY A 89 3.21 0.73 18.50
CA GLY A 89 3.05 -0.68 18.83
C GLY A 89 1.83 -0.99 19.69
N ARG A 90 0.89 -0.05 19.85
CA ARG A 90 -0.33 -0.23 20.64
C ARG A 90 -1.47 -0.69 19.76
N ARG A 91 -2.26 -1.65 20.25
CA ARG A 91 -3.47 -2.10 19.56
C ARG A 91 -4.54 -1.02 19.59
N ILE A 92 -5.12 -0.74 18.43
CA ILE A 92 -6.20 0.21 18.24
C ILE A 92 -7.41 -0.49 17.60
N LYS A 93 -8.60 0.10 17.75
CA LYS A 93 -9.84 -0.45 17.19
C LYS A 93 -10.35 0.31 15.98
N GLU A 94 -9.96 1.58 15.87
CA GLU A 94 -10.33 2.50 14.80
C GLU A 94 -9.08 3.28 14.36
N ALA A 95 -9.00 3.60 13.07
CA ALA A 95 -7.97 4.46 12.50
C ALA A 95 -8.64 5.47 11.55
N THR A 96 -8.59 6.75 11.92
CA THR A 96 -9.15 7.87 11.17
C THR A 96 -8.23 8.32 10.04
N PRO A 97 -8.66 9.23 9.14
CA PRO A 97 -7.80 9.75 8.08
C PRO A 97 -6.47 10.31 8.61
N SER A 98 -5.43 10.21 7.79
CA SER A 98 -4.03 10.57 8.09
C SER A 98 -3.34 9.69 9.14
N THR A 99 -3.94 8.57 9.54
CA THR A 99 -3.36 7.64 10.52
C THR A 99 -2.68 6.46 9.80
N PRO A 100 -1.38 6.21 10.02
CA PRO A 100 -0.74 4.98 9.61
C PRO A 100 -1.09 3.84 10.58
N VAL A 101 -1.44 2.67 10.07
CA VAL A 101 -1.83 1.52 10.88
C VAL A 101 -1.30 0.22 10.30
N GLU A 102 -0.70 -0.62 11.15
CA GLU A 102 -0.28 -1.97 10.80
C GLU A 102 -1.48 -2.92 10.97
N ILE A 103 -1.90 -3.54 9.87
CA ILE A 103 -3.02 -4.47 9.79
C ILE A 103 -2.57 -5.90 9.54
N THR A 104 -3.39 -6.86 9.96
CA THR A 104 -3.25 -8.29 9.62
C THR A 104 -4.58 -8.87 9.14
N GLY A 105 -4.55 -10.07 8.56
CA GLY A 105 -5.75 -10.79 8.11
C GLY A 105 -6.04 -10.69 6.61
N LEU A 106 -5.04 -10.27 5.83
CA LEU A 106 -5.04 -10.39 4.38
C LEU A 106 -4.66 -11.82 3.97
N ASN A 107 -5.22 -12.28 2.85
CA ASN A 107 -4.92 -13.62 2.33
C ASN A 107 -3.50 -13.73 1.76
N GLU A 108 -3.02 -12.66 1.12
CA GLU A 108 -1.68 -12.55 0.55
C GLU A 108 -1.00 -11.26 1.00
N VAL A 109 0.30 -11.13 0.72
CA VAL A 109 1.06 -9.91 1.01
C VAL A 109 0.82 -8.93 -0.14
N PRO A 110 0.20 -7.76 0.10
CA PRO A 110 -0.01 -6.75 -0.95
C PRO A 110 1.31 -6.07 -1.35
N GLU A 111 1.28 -5.33 -2.47
CA GLU A 111 2.45 -4.55 -2.89
C GLU A 111 2.46 -3.15 -2.25
N ALA A 112 3.65 -2.60 -2.05
CA ALA A 112 3.78 -1.21 -1.61
C ALA A 112 3.22 -0.26 -2.68
N GLY A 113 2.41 0.71 -2.26
CA GLY A 113 1.69 1.61 -3.16
C GLY A 113 0.33 1.11 -3.65
N ASP A 114 -0.05 -0.14 -3.36
CA ASP A 114 -1.39 -0.63 -3.66
C ASP A 114 -2.46 0.20 -2.93
N ARG A 115 -3.57 0.46 -3.61
CA ARG A 115 -4.72 1.11 -3.00
C ARG A 115 -5.61 0.09 -2.30
N PHE A 116 -6.16 0.48 -1.16
CA PHE A 116 -7.19 -0.30 -0.47
C PHE A 116 -8.51 0.45 -0.38
N VAL A 117 -9.59 -0.33 -0.28
CA VAL A 117 -10.94 0.15 -0.01
C VAL A 117 -11.65 -0.85 0.90
N VAL A 118 -12.36 -0.33 1.90
CA VAL A 118 -13.26 -1.09 2.77
C VAL A 118 -14.65 -1.16 2.18
N PHE A 119 -15.30 -2.31 2.36
CA PHE A 119 -16.65 -2.58 1.89
C PHE A 119 -17.56 -2.91 3.06
N ASP A 120 -18.86 -2.66 2.89
CA ASP A 120 -19.86 -2.96 3.91
C ASP A 120 -20.04 -4.47 4.10
N ASP A 121 -19.92 -5.25 3.02
CA ASP A 121 -20.15 -6.69 3.01
C ASP A 121 -18.91 -7.50 2.61
N GLU A 122 -18.65 -8.58 3.35
CA GLU A 122 -17.54 -9.50 3.05
C GLU A 122 -17.70 -10.18 1.68
N LYS A 123 -18.95 -10.45 1.27
CA LYS A 123 -19.24 -11.11 -0.01
C LYS A 123 -18.88 -10.23 -1.20
N THR A 124 -19.18 -8.93 -1.13
CA THR A 124 -18.88 -7.98 -2.21
C THR A 124 -17.39 -7.70 -2.28
N ALA A 125 -16.72 -7.53 -1.13
CA ALA A 125 -15.27 -7.43 -1.04
C ALA A 125 -14.56 -8.64 -1.67
N ARG A 126 -14.96 -9.86 -1.29
CA ARG A 126 -14.39 -11.10 -1.83
C ARG A 126 -14.56 -11.18 -3.35
N ALA A 127 -15.77 -10.95 -3.87
CA ALA A 127 -16.03 -11.00 -5.30
C ALA A 127 -15.17 -9.98 -6.09
N ALA A 128 -15.05 -8.74 -5.58
CA ALA A 128 -14.23 -7.71 -6.20
C ALA A 128 -12.72 -8.06 -6.15
N GLY A 129 -12.24 -8.61 -5.04
CA GLY A 129 -10.86 -9.07 -4.89
C GLY A 129 -10.52 -10.23 -5.83
N GLU A 130 -11.36 -11.27 -5.87
CA GLU A 130 -11.19 -12.43 -6.75
C GLU A 130 -11.20 -12.05 -8.23
N GLU A 131 -12.08 -11.13 -8.63
CA GLU A 131 -12.11 -10.64 -10.00
C GLU A 131 -10.83 -9.89 -10.38
N ARG A 132 -10.30 -9.03 -9.49
CA ARG A 132 -9.03 -8.32 -9.72
C ARG A 132 -7.84 -9.27 -9.79
N ALA A 133 -7.76 -10.22 -8.85
CA ALA A 133 -6.72 -11.25 -8.84
C ALA A 133 -6.71 -12.04 -10.14
N LYS A 134 -7.88 -12.51 -10.60
CA LYS A 134 -8.01 -13.26 -11.85
C LYS A 134 -7.55 -12.43 -13.06
N ARG A 135 -8.00 -11.17 -13.16
CA ARG A 135 -7.59 -10.26 -14.25
C ARG A 135 -6.08 -10.02 -14.25
N ALA A 136 -5.46 -9.89 -13.07
CA ALA A 136 -4.01 -9.74 -12.96
C ALA A 136 -3.27 -11.00 -13.44
N MET A 137 -3.72 -12.19 -13.04
CA MET A 137 -3.16 -13.47 -13.50
C MET A 137 -3.28 -13.64 -15.02
N ASP A 138 -4.44 -13.32 -15.59
CA ASP A 138 -4.67 -13.43 -17.04
C ASP A 138 -3.76 -12.46 -17.82
N LYS A 139 -3.51 -11.26 -17.29
CA LYS A 139 -2.60 -10.27 -17.89
C LYS A 139 -1.14 -10.74 -17.86
N GLU A 140 -0.69 -11.37 -16.77
CA GLU A 140 0.65 -11.96 -16.69
C GLU A 140 0.83 -13.14 -17.66
N ARG A 141 -0.21 -13.97 -17.82
CA ARG A 141 -0.22 -15.05 -18.83
C ARG A 141 -0.12 -14.52 -20.26
N GLN A 142 -0.76 -13.39 -20.57
CA GLN A 142 -0.68 -12.77 -21.90
C GLN A 142 0.72 -12.20 -22.20
N LYS A 143 1.41 -11.64 -21.21
CA LYS A 143 2.80 -11.18 -21.39
C LYS A 143 3.75 -12.33 -21.73
N THR A 144 3.47 -13.52 -21.22
CA THR A 144 4.31 -14.71 -21.43
C THR A 144 3.94 -15.51 -22.68
N SER A 145 2.76 -15.30 -23.29
CA SER A 145 2.27 -16.17 -24.38
C SER A 145 2.73 -15.80 -25.80
N HIS A 146 3.43 -14.68 -26.01
CA HIS A 146 3.96 -14.32 -27.34
C HIS A 146 5.35 -14.93 -27.61
N VAL A 147 5.43 -16.26 -27.53
CA VAL A 147 6.59 -17.02 -28.01
C VAL A 147 6.28 -17.55 -29.41
N THR A 148 6.67 -16.80 -30.44
CA THR A 148 6.62 -17.26 -31.84
C THR A 148 7.85 -18.10 -32.16
N LEU A 149 7.75 -19.02 -33.14
CA LEU A 149 8.88 -19.82 -33.61
C LEU A 149 10.07 -18.93 -34.03
N ASP A 150 9.80 -17.81 -34.69
CA ASP A 150 10.83 -16.85 -35.11
C ASP A 150 11.59 -16.22 -33.92
N ASN A 151 10.89 -15.89 -32.82
CA ASN A 151 11.49 -15.35 -31.60
C ASN A 151 12.27 -16.41 -30.81
N LEU A 152 11.85 -17.68 -30.83
CA LEU A 152 12.59 -18.80 -30.23
C LEU A 152 13.95 -19.00 -30.91
N PHE A 153 13.98 -19.03 -32.25
CA PHE A 153 15.23 -19.17 -32.99
C PHE A 153 16.18 -17.97 -32.80
N ALA A 154 15.64 -16.75 -32.68
CA ALA A 154 16.43 -15.56 -32.37
C ALA A 154 17.00 -15.58 -30.94
N THR A 155 16.25 -16.11 -29.97
CA THR A 155 16.67 -16.23 -28.56
C THR A 155 17.72 -17.33 -28.39
N MET A 156 17.60 -18.46 -29.10
CA MET A 156 18.61 -19.52 -29.11
C MET A 156 19.94 -19.07 -29.75
N LYS A 157 19.90 -18.25 -30.82
CA LYS A 157 21.12 -17.65 -31.42
C LYS A 157 21.87 -16.69 -30.49
N LYS A 158 21.18 -16.06 -29.53
CA LYS A 158 21.78 -15.19 -28.50
C LYS A 158 22.41 -15.94 -27.31
N GLY A 159 22.36 -17.27 -27.30
CA GLY A 159 22.78 -18.15 -26.19
C GLY A 159 24.28 -18.19 -25.83
N GLN A 160 25.09 -17.19 -26.24
CA GLN A 160 26.51 -17.08 -25.84
C GLN A 160 26.79 -15.98 -24.82
N MET A 161 25.76 -15.37 -24.21
CA MET A 161 25.99 -14.47 -23.07
C MET A 161 25.94 -15.26 -21.75
N LYS A 162 27.03 -15.17 -20.97
CA LYS A 162 27.08 -15.73 -19.62
C LYS A 162 26.06 -15.01 -18.74
N THR A 163 25.02 -15.72 -18.30
CA THR A 163 24.04 -15.22 -17.32
C THR A 163 24.33 -15.85 -15.97
N LEU A 164 24.23 -15.05 -14.89
CA LEU A 164 24.27 -15.53 -13.52
C LEU A 164 22.89 -15.30 -12.90
N PRO A 165 22.05 -16.34 -12.74
CA PRO A 165 20.78 -16.19 -12.06
C PRO A 165 21.03 -15.92 -10.58
N ILE A 166 20.40 -14.88 -10.04
CA ILE A 166 20.43 -14.52 -8.62
C ILE A 166 19.02 -14.76 -8.06
N ILE A 167 18.94 -15.39 -6.90
CA ILE A 167 17.72 -15.49 -6.09
C ILE A 167 17.91 -14.53 -4.93
N ILE A 168 16.99 -13.58 -4.76
CA ILE A 168 16.98 -12.58 -3.69
C ILE A 168 15.93 -13.00 -2.65
#